data_AF-A0A6V7LY04-F1
#
_entry.id   AF-A0A6V7LY04-F1
#
_cell.length_a   1.000
_cell.length_b   1.000
_cell.length_c   1.000
_cell.angle_alpha   90.00
_cell.angle_beta   90.00
_cell.angle_gamma   90.00
#
_symmetry.space_group_name_H-M   'P 1'
#
loop_
_entity.id
_entity.type
_entity.pdbx_description
1 polymer ?
#
loop_
_entity_poly.entity_id
_entity_poly.type
_entity_poly.pdbx_seq_one_letter_code
_entity_poly.pdbx_strand_id
1 'polypeptide(L)' 'SVDEALRLVQAFQYTDKHGEVCPAGWKPGKKTMKPDPVGSKEYFKDN' A
#
# COMPACT_ATOMS: atom_id res chain seq x y z
N SER A 1 15.16 -10.64 -6.09
CA SER A 1 15.52 -11.04 -4.72
C SER A 1 14.33 -11.72 -4.07
N VAL A 2 14.53 -12.73 -3.22
CA VAL A 2 13.44 -13.42 -2.48
C VAL A 2 12.67 -12.43 -1.59
N ASP A 3 13.35 -11.45 -1.01
CA ASP A 3 12.74 -10.41 -0.16
C ASP A 3 11.72 -9.55 -0.93
N GLU A 4 12.06 -9.16 -2.17
CA GLU A 4 11.16 -8.38 -3.04
C GLU A 4 9.93 -9.22 -3.46
N ALA A 5 10.12 -10.50 -3.76
CA ALA A 5 9.01 -11.40 -4.08
C ALA A 5 8.05 -11.54 -2.87
N LEU A 6 8.60 -11.71 -1.66
CA LEU A 6 7.81 -11.77 -0.43
C LEU A 6 7.05 -10.46 -0.19
N ARG A 7 7.70 -9.30 -0.38
CA ARG A 7 7.09 -7.98 -0.23
C ARG A 7 5.90 -7.80 -1.18
N LEU A 8 6.05 -8.23 -2.43
CA LEU A 8 4.97 -8.15 -3.42
C LEU A 8 3.78 -9.03 -3.03
N VAL A 9 4.01 -10.27 -2.60
CA VAL A 9 2.94 -11.16 -2.13
C VAL A 9 2.19 -10.55 -0.95
N GLN A 10 2.90 -9.98 0.02
CA GLN A 10 2.30 -9.29 1.16
C GLN A 10 1.49 -8.06 0.74
N ALA A 11 1.98 -7.29 -0.24
CA ALA A 11 1.27 -6.14 -0.77
C ALA A 11 -0.05 -6.56 -1.41
N PHE A 12 -0.03 -7.59 -2.27
CA PHE A 12 -1.25 -8.11 -2.89
C PHE A 12 -2.27 -8.61 -1.86
N GLN A 13 -1.83 -9.38 -0.86
CA GLN A 13 -2.70 -9.84 0.23
C GLN A 13 -3.32 -8.69 1.03
N TYR A 14 -2.57 -7.60 1.24
CA TYR A 14 -3.09 -6.43 1.93
C TYR A 14 -4.16 -5.73 1.09
N THR A 15 -3.85 -5.47 -0.19
CA THR A 15 -4.78 -4.80 -1.10
C THR A 15 -6.10 -5.57 -1.26
N ASP A 16 -6.03 -6.91 -1.34
CA ASP A 16 -7.21 -7.77 -1.45
C ASP A 16 -8.10 -7.71 -0.21
N LYS A 17 -7.49 -7.69 0.99
CA LYS A 17 -8.23 -7.65 2.26
C LYS A 17 -8.80 -6.28 2.61
N HIS A 18 -8.08 -5.20 2.26
CA HIS A 18 -8.39 -3.85 2.77
C HIS A 18 -8.99 -2.93 1.70
N GLY A 19 -8.88 -3.28 0.41
CA GLY A 19 -9.31 -2.43 -0.68
C GLY A 19 -8.48 -1.14 -0.85
N GLU A 20 -7.33 -1.07 -0.18
CA GLU A 20 -6.37 0.04 -0.28
C GLU A 20 -5.23 -0.33 -1.21
N VAL A 21 -4.48 0.66 -1.70
CA VAL A 21 -3.30 0.44 -2.55
C VAL A 21 -2.01 0.67 -1.78
N CYS A 22 -1.01 -0.15 -2.11
CA CYS A 22 0.33 -0.11 -1.51
C CYS A 22 1.26 0.81 -2.34
N PRO A 23 1.78 1.92 -1.77
CA PRO A 23 2.73 2.80 -2.45
C PRO A 23 4.07 2.12 -2.77
N ALA A 24 4.92 2.80 -3.55
CA ALA A 24 6.27 2.31 -3.86
C ALA A 24 7.07 2.01 -2.58
N GLY A 25 7.69 0.83 -2.53
CA GLY A 25 8.47 0.39 -1.36
C GLY A 25 7.65 0.05 -0.12
N TRP A 26 6.32 -0.08 -0.23
CA TRP A 26 5.46 -0.47 0.89
C TRP A 26 5.91 -1.79 1.52
N LYS A 27 5.85 -1.83 2.85
CA LYS A 27 6.11 -2.98 3.73
C LYS A 27 5.00 -3.08 4.78
N PRO A 28 4.77 -4.25 5.39
CA PRO A 28 3.77 -4.40 6.46
C PRO A 28 3.93 -3.33 7.56
N GLY A 29 2.83 -2.66 7.91
CA GLY A 29 2.81 -1.57 8.88
C GLY A 29 3.14 -0.17 8.34
N LYS A 30 3.50 -0.03 7.05
CA LYS A 30 3.64 1.27 6.39
C LYS A 30 2.28 1.81 5.94
N LYS A 31 2.22 3.14 5.77
CA LYS A 31 1.04 3.85 5.25
C LYS A 31 0.64 3.33 3.88
N THR A 32 -0.66 3.21 3.69
CA THR A 32 -1.35 2.81 2.47
C THR A 32 -2.16 3.98 1.96
N MET A 33 -2.69 3.87 0.74
CA MET A 33 -3.46 4.93 0.11
C MET A 33 -4.81 4.39 -0.34
N LYS A 34 -5.88 5.16 -0.09
CA LYS A 34 -7.20 4.85 -0.63
C LYS A 34 -7.22 5.11 -2.14
N PRO A 35 -7.74 4.18 -2.97
CA PRO A 35 -7.81 4.34 -4.43
C PRO A 35 -8.96 5.26 -4.87
N ASP A 36 -9.09 6.43 -4.25
CA ASP A 36 -10.14 7.41 -4.51
C ASP A 36 -9.55 8.84 -4.56
N PRO A 37 -10.02 9.75 -5.44
CA PRO A 37 -9.49 11.12 -5.56
C PRO A 37 -9.62 11.98 -4.29
N VAL A 38 -10.59 11.67 -3.42
CA VAL A 38 -10.78 12.36 -2.13
C VAL A 38 -9.96 11.67 -1.05
N GLY A 39 -10.04 10.35 -0.94
CA GLY A 39 -9.31 9.56 0.06
C GLY A 39 -7.79 9.57 -0.11
N SER A 40 -7.30 9.62 -1.35
CA SER A 40 -5.86 9.73 -1.64
C SER A 40 -5.25 11.03 -1.11
N LYS A 41 -6.04 12.10 -0.96
CA LYS A 41 -5.55 13.36 -0.38
C LYS A 41 -5.09 13.18 1.08
N GLU A 42 -5.64 12.23 1.82
CA GLU A 42 -5.18 11.92 3.18
C GLU A 42 -3.74 11.42 3.15
N TYR A 43 -3.39 10.56 2.20
CA TYR A 43 -2.04 10.05 2.01
C TYR A 43 -1.07 11.17 1.59
N PHE A 44 -1.46 12.03 0.64
CA PHE A 44 -0.60 13.10 0.13
C PHE A 44 -0.43 14.32 1.06
N LYS A 45 -1.27 14.48 2.08
CA LYS A 45 -1.13 15.56 3.08
C LYS A 45 0.00 15.33 4.08
N ASP A 46 0.42 14.07 4.24
CA ASP A 46 1.40 13.64 5.24
C ASP A 46 2.75 13.28 4.61
N ASN A 47 2.99 13.74 3.37
CA ASN A 47 4.26 13.71 2.65
C ASN A 47 4.77 15.14 2.45
#